data_AF-A0A2V9LZK4-F1
#
_entry.id   AF-A0A2V9LZK4-F1
#
_cell.length_a   1.000
_cell.length_b   1.000
_cell.length_c   1.000
_cell.angle_alpha   90.00
_cell.angle_beta   90.00
_cell.angle_gamma   90.00
#
_symmetry.space_group_name_H-M   'P 1'
#
loop_
_entity.id
_entity.type
_entity.pdbx_description
1 polymer ?
#
loop_
_entity_poly.entity_id
_entity_poly.type
_entity_poly.pdbx_seq_one_letter_code
_entity_poly.pdbx_strand_id
1 'polypeptide(L)'
;FDLVTPEEKAIAAETQAYLFRGDEQSRTIECEFTIQATHGPVKMGDTKEGTFAIRVVKALDSPPGYMVNSNSASGEKGIWGQRADWVDYYGKAEGEEVGIAIFDHPENFRHPTYWHARRYGLFAANPFGVREFTHNRQQDGSYTIAANGSLTFRYRVFIHHGNYQQGRVAEAYRQYATAK
;
A
#
# COMPACT_ATOMS: atom_id res chain seq x y z
N PHE A 1 13.95 -0.04 14.77
CA PHE A 1 14.77 1.19 14.87
C PHE A 1 13.91 2.28 15.47
N ASP A 2 14.51 3.30 16.08
CA ASP A 2 13.75 4.41 16.64
C ASP A 2 13.30 5.37 15.53
N LEU A 3 12.06 5.84 15.64
CA LEU A 3 11.58 6.99 14.89
C LEU A 3 11.95 8.24 15.69
N VAL A 4 12.67 9.16 15.05
CA VAL A 4 13.22 10.37 15.69
C VAL A 4 12.69 11.64 15.05
N THR A 5 12.61 12.73 15.82
CA THR A 5 12.36 14.08 15.28
C THR A 5 13.61 14.62 14.56
N PRO A 6 13.52 15.75 13.84
CA PRO A 6 14.70 16.42 13.26
C PRO A 6 15.80 16.75 14.27
N GLU A 7 15.45 16.89 15.55
CA GLU A 7 16.38 17.11 16.66
C GLU A 7 16.91 15.80 17.29
N GLU A 8 16.78 14.68 16.59
CA GLU A 8 17.23 13.33 17.01
C GLU A 8 16.57 12.78 18.28
N LYS A 9 15.41 13.33 18.67
CA LYS A 9 14.65 12.84 19.82
C LYS A 9 13.75 11.67 19.41
N ALA A 10 13.91 10.51 20.05
CA ALA A 10 13.03 9.37 19.85
C ALA A 10 11.57 9.68 20.24
N ILE A 11 10.63 9.29 19.37
CA ILE A 11 9.19 9.47 19.55
C ILE A 11 8.42 8.14 19.50
N ALA A 12 8.96 7.15 18.81
CA ALA A 12 8.38 5.81 18.67
C ALA A 12 9.48 4.81 18.31
N ALA A 13 9.18 3.52 18.38
CA ALA A 13 9.99 2.48 17.77
C ALA A 13 9.24 1.85 16.60
N GLU A 14 9.95 1.51 15.54
CA GLU A 14 9.42 0.76 14.40
C GLU A 14 10.14 -0.58 14.26
N THR A 15 9.37 -1.65 14.11
CA THR A 15 9.86 -2.96 13.71
C THR A 15 9.32 -3.29 12.32
N GLN A 16 10.20 -3.77 11.45
CA GLN A 16 9.84 -4.20 10.10
C GLN A 16 10.24 -5.65 9.91
N ALA A 17 9.40 -6.44 9.25
CA ALA A 17 9.70 -7.78 8.81
C ALA A 17 9.37 -7.91 7.32
N TYR A 18 10.27 -8.58 6.60
CA TYR A 18 10.10 -8.84 5.18
C TYR A 18 10.28 -10.32 4.90
N LEU A 19 9.37 -10.89 4.12
CA LEU A 19 9.46 -12.28 3.69
C LEU A 19 9.34 -12.37 2.17
N PHE A 20 10.44 -12.80 1.57
CA PHE A 20 10.59 -12.93 0.13
C PHE A 20 10.30 -14.38 -0.28
N ARG A 21 9.38 -14.56 -1.22
CA ARG A 21 9.12 -15.85 -1.85
C ARG A 21 8.99 -15.69 -3.35
N GLY A 22 9.12 -16.79 -4.08
CA GLY A 22 8.90 -16.78 -5.52
C GLY A 22 9.04 -18.15 -6.14
N ASP A 23 8.56 -18.23 -7.37
CA ASP A 23 8.68 -19.38 -8.26
C ASP A 23 9.16 -18.90 -9.64
N GLU A 24 8.96 -19.65 -10.72
CA GLU A 24 9.35 -19.18 -12.06
C GLU A 24 8.47 -18.05 -12.60
N GLN A 25 7.25 -17.87 -12.07
CA GLN A 25 6.22 -17.01 -12.63
C GLN A 25 5.92 -15.76 -11.79
N SER A 26 6.35 -15.75 -10.53
CA SER A 26 6.00 -14.69 -9.59
C SER A 26 7.05 -14.46 -8.51
N ARG A 27 7.03 -13.25 -7.95
CA ARG A 27 7.73 -12.92 -6.70
C ARG A 27 6.74 -12.29 -5.74
N THR A 28 6.92 -12.57 -4.46
CA THR A 28 6.18 -11.91 -3.39
C THR A 28 7.14 -11.32 -2.37
N ILE A 29 6.76 -10.16 -1.84
CA ILE A 29 7.39 -9.55 -0.69
C ILE A 29 6.26 -9.28 0.29
N GLU A 30 6.17 -10.08 1.34
CA GLU A 30 5.31 -9.75 2.48
C GLU A 30 6.06 -8.74 3.34
N CYS A 31 5.38 -7.65 3.68
CA CYS A 31 5.92 -6.54 4.44
C CYS A 31 5.03 -6.35 5.67
N GLU A 32 5.58 -6.54 6.86
CA GLU A 32 4.93 -6.20 8.12
C GLU A 32 5.67 -5.05 8.79
N PHE A 33 4.93 -4.04 9.22
CA PHE A 33 5.44 -2.84 9.90
C PHE A 33 4.68 -2.66 11.20
N THR A 34 5.37 -2.56 12.32
CA THR A 34 4.77 -2.25 13.62
C THR A 34 5.38 -0.99 14.19
N ILE A 35 4.56 0.04 14.37
CA ILE A 35 4.93 1.27 15.07
C ILE A 35 4.47 1.15 16.51
N GLN A 36 5.38 1.31 17.46
CA GLN A 36 5.11 1.29 18.89
C GLN A 36 5.39 2.65 19.52
N ALA A 37 4.41 3.17 20.25
CA ALA A 37 4.45 4.45 20.94
C ALA A 37 5.27 4.36 22.24
N THR A 38 6.60 4.33 22.11
CA THR A 38 7.55 4.13 23.22
C THR A 38 7.84 5.39 24.06
N HIS A 39 7.54 6.58 23.53
CA HIS A 39 7.88 7.88 24.16
C HIS A 39 6.64 8.76 24.35
N GLY A 40 5.50 8.15 24.70
CA GLY A 40 4.20 8.80 24.78
C GLY A 40 3.35 8.57 23.53
N PRO A 41 2.13 9.15 23.46
CA PRO A 41 1.23 8.91 22.33
C PRO A 41 1.80 9.47 21.02
N VAL A 42 1.59 8.73 19.92
CA VAL A 42 2.08 9.07 18.58
C VAL A 42 0.89 9.35 17.66
N LYS A 43 0.83 10.57 17.10
CA LYS A 43 -0.23 10.96 16.18
C LYS A 43 0.19 10.73 14.73
N MET A 44 -0.52 9.84 14.05
CA MET A 44 -0.51 9.68 12.59
C MET A 44 -1.43 10.75 12.00
N GLY A 45 -0.89 11.68 11.22
CA GLY A 45 -1.65 12.79 10.64
C GLY A 45 -2.55 12.38 9.48
N ASP A 46 -3.66 13.10 9.28
CA ASP A 46 -4.45 13.01 8.04
C ASP A 46 -3.70 13.72 6.91
N THR A 47 -3.09 12.91 6.05
CA THR A 47 -2.38 13.36 4.86
C THR A 47 -2.58 12.36 3.72
N LYS A 48 -2.63 12.86 2.49
CA LYS A 48 -2.63 12.01 1.29
C LYS A 48 -1.32 11.25 1.09
N GLU A 49 -0.23 11.71 1.70
CA GLU A 49 1.05 11.01 1.65
C GLU A 49 0.91 9.68 2.41
N GLY A 50 0.92 8.56 1.66
CA GLY A 50 0.53 7.23 2.14
C GLY A 50 1.50 6.56 3.11
N THR A 51 1.12 5.38 3.59
CA THR A 51 1.89 4.62 4.58
C THR A 51 2.87 3.64 3.93
N PHE A 52 2.40 2.86 2.94
CA PHE A 52 3.25 1.93 2.19
C PHE A 52 3.12 2.22 0.70
N ALA A 53 4.23 2.61 0.07
CA ALA A 53 4.25 3.13 -1.29
C ALA A 53 5.32 2.45 -2.15
N ILE A 54 4.97 2.18 -3.40
CA ILE A 54 5.93 1.77 -4.43
C ILE A 54 5.89 2.77 -5.57
N ARG A 55 7.07 3.02 -6.14
CA ARG A 55 7.22 3.66 -7.43
C ARG A 55 7.73 2.64 -8.44
N VAL A 56 6.96 2.41 -9.51
CA VAL A 56 7.32 1.49 -10.57
C VAL A 56 8.20 2.15 -11.63
N VAL A 57 8.78 1.33 -12.50
CA VAL A 57 9.55 1.78 -13.65
C VAL A 57 8.65 2.53 -14.64
N LYS A 58 9.21 3.51 -15.35
CA LYS A 58 8.48 4.37 -16.30
C LYS A 58 7.71 3.60 -17.38
N ALA A 59 8.19 2.41 -17.76
CA ALA A 59 7.51 1.55 -18.74
C ALA A 59 6.11 1.10 -18.27
N LEU A 60 5.85 1.14 -16.95
CA LEU A 60 4.58 0.83 -16.33
C LEU A 60 3.77 2.09 -15.96
N ASP A 61 4.22 3.29 -16.34
CA ASP A 61 3.36 4.48 -16.29
C ASP A 61 2.06 4.21 -17.07
N SER A 62 0.93 4.79 -16.66
CA SER A 62 -0.37 4.56 -17.28
C SER A 62 -0.90 5.84 -17.94
N PRO A 63 -0.55 6.16 -19.20
CA PRO A 63 0.05 5.29 -20.26
C PRO A 63 1.61 5.26 -20.27
N PRO A 64 2.24 4.26 -20.94
CA PRO A 64 1.67 3.27 -21.86
C PRO A 64 1.11 1.98 -21.23
N GLY A 65 1.46 1.70 -19.98
CA GLY A 65 0.86 0.64 -19.17
C GLY A 65 -0.54 1.01 -18.66
N TYR A 66 -0.97 0.28 -17.64
CA TYR A 66 -2.31 0.33 -17.08
C TYR A 66 -2.25 0.25 -15.57
N MET A 67 -3.29 0.80 -14.92
CA MET A 67 -3.53 0.65 -13.50
C MET A 67 -4.98 0.26 -13.25
N VAL A 68 -5.21 -0.72 -12.37
CA VAL A 68 -6.51 -1.27 -12.01
C VAL A 68 -6.57 -1.57 -10.50
N ASN A 69 -7.76 -1.59 -9.92
CA ASN A 69 -7.96 -1.99 -8.52
C ASN A 69 -8.93 -3.17 -8.39
N SER A 70 -9.06 -3.68 -7.17
CA SER A 70 -9.93 -4.83 -6.83
C SER A 70 -11.41 -4.63 -7.14
N ASN A 71 -11.86 -3.38 -7.31
CA ASN A 71 -13.24 -3.01 -7.62
C ASN A 71 -13.44 -2.77 -9.13
N SER A 72 -12.51 -3.23 -9.96
CA SER A 72 -12.51 -3.06 -11.43
C SER A 72 -12.42 -1.60 -11.88
N ALA A 73 -12.08 -0.66 -11.00
CA ALA A 73 -11.81 0.71 -11.38
C ALA A 73 -10.42 0.80 -12.04
N SER A 74 -10.29 1.65 -13.04
CA SER A 74 -9.06 1.79 -13.83
C SER A 74 -8.66 3.24 -14.06
N GLY A 75 -7.35 3.43 -14.29
CA GLY A 75 -6.76 4.75 -14.48
C GLY A 75 -6.72 5.60 -13.21
N GLU A 76 -5.92 6.67 -13.23
CA GLU A 76 -5.71 7.54 -12.06
C GLU A 76 -7.03 8.08 -11.49
N LYS A 77 -7.93 8.57 -12.35
CA LYS A 77 -9.23 9.12 -11.94
C LYS A 77 -10.12 8.09 -11.24
N GLY A 78 -10.03 6.81 -11.63
CA GLY A 78 -10.86 5.73 -11.07
C GLY A 78 -10.30 5.15 -9.78
N ILE A 79 -9.01 5.32 -9.49
CA ILE A 79 -8.33 4.65 -8.37
C ILE A 79 -7.92 5.64 -7.28
N TRP A 80 -7.52 6.86 -7.65
CA TRP A 80 -7.08 7.86 -6.68
C TRP A 80 -8.20 8.16 -5.68
N GLY A 81 -7.87 8.03 -4.39
CA GLY A 81 -8.80 8.25 -3.30
C GLY A 81 -9.95 7.24 -3.20
N GLN A 82 -9.89 6.13 -3.94
CA GLN A 82 -10.85 5.03 -3.79
C GLN A 82 -10.35 3.99 -2.81
N ARG A 83 -11.29 3.32 -2.13
CA ARG A 83 -10.99 2.16 -1.28
C ARG A 83 -10.91 0.91 -2.15
N ALA A 84 -9.91 0.07 -1.94
CA ALA A 84 -9.75 -1.21 -2.64
C ALA A 84 -8.85 -2.16 -1.85
N ASP A 85 -9.03 -3.46 -2.05
CA ASP A 85 -8.22 -4.51 -1.42
C ASP A 85 -6.79 -4.54 -1.98
N TRP A 86 -6.66 -4.18 -3.25
CA TRP A 86 -5.39 -4.12 -3.95
C TRP A 86 -5.46 -3.15 -5.12
N VAL A 87 -4.30 -2.64 -5.50
CA VAL A 87 -4.06 -1.88 -6.73
C VAL A 87 -2.90 -2.54 -7.47
N ASP A 88 -3.05 -2.67 -8.78
CA ASP A 88 -2.07 -3.28 -9.68
C ASP A 88 -1.68 -2.31 -10.80
N TYR A 89 -0.39 -2.30 -11.13
CA TYR A 89 0.17 -1.64 -12.30
C TYR A 89 0.78 -2.71 -13.20
N TYR A 90 0.39 -2.73 -14.48
CA TYR A 90 0.89 -3.70 -15.44
C TYR A 90 1.10 -3.09 -16.82
N GLY A 91 1.96 -3.71 -17.62
CA GLY A 91 2.35 -3.19 -18.92
C GLY A 91 3.53 -3.95 -19.51
N LYS A 92 4.18 -3.36 -20.50
CA LYS A 92 5.32 -3.96 -21.17
C LYS A 92 6.62 -3.31 -20.70
N ALA A 93 7.45 -4.04 -19.97
CA ALA A 93 8.78 -3.62 -19.53
C ALA A 93 9.83 -4.53 -20.19
N GLU A 94 10.85 -3.94 -20.81
CA GLU A 94 11.97 -4.67 -21.44
C GLU A 94 11.56 -5.78 -22.44
N GLY A 95 10.38 -5.64 -23.06
CA GLY A 95 9.88 -6.64 -24.02
C GLY A 95 8.88 -7.64 -23.44
N GLU A 96 8.74 -7.68 -22.12
CA GLU A 96 7.87 -8.62 -21.41
C GLU A 96 6.64 -7.95 -20.84
N GLU A 97 5.52 -8.67 -20.82
CA GLU A 97 4.32 -8.25 -20.09
C GLU A 97 4.48 -8.64 -18.62
N VAL A 98 4.45 -7.64 -17.75
CA VAL A 98 4.64 -7.80 -16.30
C VAL A 98 3.72 -6.86 -15.54
N GLY A 99 3.45 -7.20 -14.29
CA GLY A 99 2.69 -6.37 -13.35
C GLY A 99 3.20 -6.47 -11.92
N ILE A 100 2.78 -5.49 -11.14
CA ILE A 100 3.10 -5.35 -9.72
C ILE A 100 1.88 -4.79 -8.97
N ALA A 101 1.43 -5.58 -8.01
CA ALA A 101 0.32 -5.23 -7.13
C ALA A 101 0.80 -5.03 -5.70
N ILE A 102 0.10 -4.15 -4.97
CA ILE A 102 0.16 -4.08 -3.51
C ILE A 102 -1.18 -4.58 -2.98
N PHE A 103 -1.13 -5.51 -2.04
CA PHE A 103 -2.29 -6.05 -1.33
C PHE A 103 -2.37 -5.44 0.07
N ASP A 104 -3.56 -4.96 0.43
CA ASP A 104 -3.90 -4.48 1.77
C ASP A 104 -4.54 -5.63 2.58
N HIS A 105 -3.93 -6.01 3.70
CA HIS A 105 -4.43 -7.16 4.48
C HIS A 105 -5.74 -6.83 5.22
N PRO A 106 -6.69 -7.77 5.36
CA PRO A 106 -7.95 -7.54 6.08
C PRO A 106 -7.81 -7.09 7.54
N GLU A 107 -6.71 -7.46 8.21
CA GLU A 107 -6.44 -7.03 9.58
C GLU A 107 -5.88 -5.61 9.70
N ASN A 108 -5.54 -4.95 8.58
CA ASN A 108 -5.03 -3.59 8.64
C ASN A 108 -6.10 -2.63 9.14
N PHE A 109 -5.64 -1.65 9.91
CA PHE A 109 -6.46 -0.53 10.33
C PHE A 109 -7.11 0.14 9.11
N ARG A 110 -8.44 0.21 9.11
CA ARG A 110 -9.29 0.77 8.04
C ARG A 110 -9.25 0.04 6.70
N HIS A 111 -8.93 -1.26 6.69
CA HIS A 111 -9.13 -2.10 5.52
C HIS A 111 -10.59 -2.08 4.99
N PRO A 112 -10.81 -2.15 3.66
CA PRO A 112 -9.84 -1.85 2.62
C PRO A 112 -9.43 -0.38 2.67
N THR A 113 -8.15 -0.09 2.59
CA THR A 113 -7.64 1.28 2.71
C THR A 113 -7.92 2.15 1.48
N TYR A 114 -7.79 3.47 1.63
CA TYR A 114 -7.73 4.40 0.49
C TYR A 114 -6.39 4.29 -0.25
N TRP A 115 -6.41 4.59 -1.55
CA TRP A 115 -5.23 4.53 -2.40
C TRP A 115 -4.81 5.89 -2.96
N HIS A 116 -3.57 6.30 -2.71
CA HIS A 116 -2.93 7.37 -3.45
C HIS A 116 -2.20 6.77 -4.65
N ALA A 117 -2.91 6.54 -5.75
CA ALA A 117 -2.35 6.01 -6.99
C ALA A 117 -2.26 7.10 -8.07
N ARG A 118 -1.17 7.10 -8.83
CA ARG A 118 -0.82 8.14 -9.81
C ARG A 118 -0.32 7.51 -11.09
N ARG A 119 -0.71 8.08 -12.22
CA ARG A 119 -0.37 7.56 -13.56
C ARG A 119 1.13 7.48 -13.82
N TYR A 120 1.96 8.26 -13.12
CA TYR A 120 3.42 8.24 -13.20
C TYR A 120 4.07 7.12 -12.35
N GLY A 121 3.34 6.04 -12.11
CA GLY A 121 3.85 4.85 -11.46
C GLY A 121 3.97 4.89 -9.93
N LEU A 122 3.41 5.90 -9.24
CA LEU A 122 3.35 5.91 -7.77
C LEU A 122 2.00 5.34 -7.32
N PHE A 123 2.01 4.42 -6.36
CA PHE A 123 0.80 3.97 -5.69
C PHE A 123 1.08 3.58 -4.25
N ALA A 124 0.22 4.06 -3.36
CA ALA A 124 0.38 3.91 -1.92
C ALA A 124 -0.94 3.54 -1.22
N ALA A 125 -0.86 2.53 -0.36
CA ALA A 125 -1.88 2.20 0.62
C ALA A 125 -1.88 3.26 1.73
N ASN A 126 -3.01 3.92 1.95
CA ASN A 126 -3.11 5.05 2.88
C ASN A 126 -4.39 5.01 3.75
N PRO A 127 -4.30 4.56 5.01
CA PRO A 127 -5.47 4.51 5.89
C PRO A 127 -5.77 5.87 6.55
N PHE A 128 -4.93 6.89 6.37
CA PHE A 128 -5.01 8.16 7.11
C PHE A 128 -5.53 9.36 6.31
N GLY A 129 -5.35 9.39 4.98
CA GLY A 129 -5.64 10.55 4.13
C GLY A 129 -7.13 10.85 3.86
N VAL A 130 -8.02 10.54 4.81
CA VAL A 130 -9.48 10.55 4.64
C VAL A 130 -9.99 11.91 4.15
N ARG A 131 -9.56 13.02 4.75
CA ARG A 131 -9.97 14.37 4.36
C ARG A 131 -9.59 14.69 2.92
N GLU A 132 -8.38 14.31 2.52
CA GLU A 132 -7.86 14.58 1.18
C GLU A 132 -8.59 13.75 0.12
N PHE A 133 -8.79 12.46 0.37
CA PHE A 133 -9.43 11.55 -0.59
C PHE A 133 -10.92 11.77 -0.75
N THR A 134 -11.62 12.21 0.30
CA THR A 134 -13.06 12.50 0.25
C THR A 134 -13.37 13.95 -0.10
N HIS A 135 -12.35 14.82 -0.15
CA HIS A 135 -12.48 16.27 -0.27
C HIS A 135 -13.41 16.90 0.78
N ASN A 136 -13.61 16.24 1.92
CA ASN A 136 -14.47 16.71 2.98
C ASN A 136 -13.65 17.26 4.15
N ARG A 137 -13.59 18.60 4.24
CA ARG A 137 -12.85 19.31 5.31
C ARG A 137 -13.33 19.01 6.73
N GLN A 138 -14.52 18.43 6.89
CA GLN A 138 -15.07 18.05 8.19
C GLN A 138 -14.61 16.66 8.66
N GLN A 139 -13.96 15.89 7.79
CA GLN A 139 -13.40 14.58 8.16
C GLN A 139 -11.96 14.74 8.66
N ASP A 140 -11.57 13.87 9.58
CA ASP A 140 -10.20 13.74 10.09
C ASP A 140 -9.84 12.25 10.13
N GLY A 141 -8.94 11.85 9.25
CA GLY A 141 -8.37 10.52 9.17
C GLY A 141 -7.14 10.35 10.07
N SER A 142 -6.78 11.33 10.89
CA SER A 142 -5.71 11.16 11.86
C SER A 142 -6.03 10.05 12.86
N TYR A 143 -5.00 9.43 13.42
CA TYR A 143 -5.11 8.38 14.42
C TYR A 143 -3.99 8.55 15.44
N THR A 144 -4.32 8.37 16.72
CA THR A 144 -3.31 8.44 17.78
C THR A 144 -3.09 7.05 18.33
N ILE A 145 -1.86 6.55 18.19
CA ILE A 145 -1.38 5.37 18.92
C ILE A 145 -1.21 5.84 20.37
N ALA A 146 -1.99 5.29 21.30
CA ALA A 146 -1.87 5.62 22.71
C ALA A 146 -0.47 5.26 23.24
N ALA A 147 -0.03 5.91 24.32
CA ALA A 147 1.24 5.57 24.96
C ALA A 147 1.31 4.07 25.29
N ASN A 148 2.45 3.44 24.98
CA ASN A 148 2.68 1.99 25.08
C ASN A 148 1.83 1.12 24.12
N GLY A 149 0.97 1.72 23.31
CA GLY A 149 0.22 1.03 22.25
C GLY A 149 1.07 0.81 21.00
N SER A 150 0.54 0.01 20.09
CA SER A 150 1.14 -0.28 18.79
C SER A 150 0.10 -0.25 17.67
N LEU A 151 0.59 -0.06 16.45
CA LEU A 151 -0.18 -0.17 15.22
C LEU A 151 0.63 -0.98 14.21
N THR A 152 0.03 -2.07 13.72
CA THR A 152 0.66 -2.98 12.77
C THR A 152 -0.01 -2.88 11.41
N PHE A 153 0.80 -2.85 10.37
CA PHE A 153 0.38 -2.90 8.96
C PHE A 153 1.00 -4.08 8.27
N ARG A 154 0.21 -4.75 7.43
CA ARG A 154 0.57 -5.94 6.66
C ARG A 154 0.24 -5.70 5.21
N TYR A 155 1.25 -5.74 4.36
CA TYR A 155 1.10 -5.62 2.93
C TYR A 155 1.78 -6.79 2.24
N ARG A 156 1.32 -7.14 1.04
CA ARG A 156 2.08 -8.00 0.14
C ARG A 156 2.29 -7.28 -1.19
N VAL A 157 3.54 -7.19 -1.59
CA VAL A 157 3.90 -6.88 -2.98
C VAL A 157 3.84 -8.17 -3.76
N PHE A 158 3.11 -8.17 -4.86
CA PHE A 158 3.01 -9.32 -5.78
C PHE A 158 3.45 -8.89 -7.16
N ILE A 159 4.55 -9.50 -7.64
CA ILE A 159 5.12 -9.27 -8.96
C ILE A 159 4.78 -10.48 -9.81
N HIS A 160 4.24 -10.26 -11.00
CA HIS A 160 3.73 -11.33 -11.86
C HIS A 160 4.00 -11.05 -13.33
N HIS A 161 3.99 -12.10 -14.15
CA HIS A 161 3.92 -11.97 -15.60
C HIS A 161 2.47 -11.69 -16.07
N GLY A 162 2.35 -11.09 -17.26
CA GLY A 162 1.10 -10.72 -17.89
C GLY A 162 0.37 -9.57 -17.18
N ASN A 163 -0.88 -9.36 -17.58
CA ASN A 163 -1.80 -8.43 -16.92
C ASN A 163 -2.39 -9.02 -15.61
N TYR A 164 -3.15 -8.21 -14.87
CA TYR A 164 -3.74 -8.61 -13.59
C TYR A 164 -4.62 -9.89 -13.63
N GLN A 165 -5.21 -10.22 -14.79
CA GLN A 165 -6.02 -11.43 -14.97
C GLN A 165 -5.12 -12.65 -15.22
N GLN A 166 -4.14 -12.52 -16.12
CA GLN A 166 -3.16 -13.57 -16.43
C GLN A 166 -2.29 -13.90 -15.21
N GLY A 167 -1.86 -12.87 -14.47
CA GLY A 167 -1.13 -13.00 -13.21
C GLY A 167 -2.00 -13.47 -12.03
N ARG A 168 -3.31 -13.65 -12.24
CA ARG A 168 -4.28 -14.12 -11.23
C ARG A 168 -4.24 -13.31 -9.94
N VAL A 169 -4.11 -11.99 -10.04
CA VAL A 169 -3.93 -11.06 -8.91
C VAL A 169 -5.03 -11.22 -7.86
N ALA A 170 -6.29 -11.32 -8.28
CA ALA A 170 -7.42 -11.52 -7.38
C ALA A 170 -7.36 -12.87 -6.63
N GLU A 171 -6.83 -13.92 -7.23
CA GLU A 171 -6.63 -15.22 -6.58
C GLU A 171 -5.50 -15.16 -5.56
N ALA A 172 -4.37 -14.56 -5.94
CA ALA A 172 -3.23 -14.34 -5.06
C ALA A 172 -3.61 -13.50 -3.83
N TYR A 173 -4.48 -12.49 -4.01
CA TYR A 173 -5.04 -11.73 -2.90
C TYR A 173 -5.88 -12.59 -1.95
N ARG A 174 -6.80 -13.43 -2.47
CA ARG A 174 -7.62 -14.31 -1.62
C ARG A 174 -6.77 -15.28 -0.78
N GLN A 175 -5.68 -15.78 -1.36
CA GLN A 175 -4.71 -16.61 -0.64
C GLN A 175 -3.97 -15.82 0.44
N TYR A 176 -3.58 -14.57 0.14
CA TYR A 176 -2.96 -13.68 1.12
C TYR A 176 -3.89 -13.33 2.28
N ALA A 177 -5.12 -12.92 1.98
CA ALA A 177 -6.12 -12.46 2.93
C ALA A 177 -6.59 -13.52 3.95
N THR A 178 -6.26 -14.79 3.71
CA THR A 178 -6.60 -15.92 4.59
C THR A 178 -5.38 -16.48 5.32
N ALA A 179 -4.17 -16.04 4.98
CA ALA A 179 -2.96 -16.39 5.70
C ALA A 179 -2.99 -15.68 7.06
N LYS A 180 -2.70 -16.43 8.13
CA LYS A 180 -2.54 -15.88 9.48
C LYS A 180 -1.14 -15.33 9.68
#